data_AF-A0A3P1XNS0-F1
#
_entry.id   AF-A0A3P1XNS0-F1
#
_cell.length_a   1.000
_cell.length_b   1.000
_cell.length_c   1.000
_cell.angle_alpha   90.00
_cell.angle_beta   90.00
_cell.angle_gamma   90.00
#
_symmetry.space_group_name_H-M   'P 1'
#
loop_
_entity.id
_entity.type
_entity.pdbx_description
1 polymer ?
#
loop_
_entity_poly.entity_id
_entity_poly.type
_entity_poly.pdbx_seq_one_letter_code
_entity_poly.pdbx_strand_id
1 'polypeptide(L)'
;TKIVTVIDHGTDIYGRMLGTIWLDGYDINASMVDSGYAWVYRFEDNAIVPGYIKYESAAQKEAKGLWADTNPVPPWQWRQANEKPRKVKEKK
;
A
#
# COMPACT_ATOMS: atom_id res chain seq x y z
N THR A 1 -19.67 10.40 16.76
CA THR A 1 -19.34 10.11 15.35
C THR A 1 -18.04 10.80 15.01
N LYS A 2 -17.13 10.12 14.30
CA LYS A 2 -15.91 10.74 13.74
C LYS A 2 -16.16 11.02 12.26
N ILE A 3 -15.78 12.20 11.79
CA ILE A 3 -15.85 12.57 10.38
C ILE A 3 -14.49 12.25 9.75
N VAL A 4 -14.53 11.57 8.62
CA VAL A 4 -13.33 11.20 7.85
C VAL A 4 -13.43 11.87 6.49
N THR A 5 -12.33 12.46 6.05
CA THR A 5 -12.20 13.03 4.71
C THR A 5 -11.38 12.08 3.85
N VAL A 6 -11.83 11.84 2.62
CA VAL A 6 -11.07 11.06 1.63
C VAL A 6 -10.71 11.98 0.48
N ILE A 7 -9.42 12.06 0.16
CA ILE A 7 -8.94 12.70 -1.06
C ILE A 7 -8.90 11.62 -2.15
N ASP A 8 -9.74 11.77 -3.16
CA ASP A 8 -9.86 10.85 -4.30
C ASP A 8 -8.70 11.04 -5.30
N HIS A 9 -8.09 9.94 -5.72
CA HIS A 9 -7.01 9.87 -6.71
C HIS A 9 -7.43 9.10 -7.98
N GLY A 10 -8.73 8.85 -8.14
CA GLY A 10 -9.30 8.12 -9.26
C GLY A 10 -9.45 6.63 -8.99
N THR A 11 -9.54 5.85 -10.06
CA THR A 11 -9.85 4.42 -10.00
C THR A 11 -8.76 3.60 -10.65
N ASP A 12 -8.41 2.45 -10.08
CA ASP A 12 -7.46 1.54 -10.69
C ASP A 12 -8.07 0.67 -11.82
N ILE A 13 -7.24 -0.15 -12.47
CA ILE A 13 -7.66 -1.04 -13.58
C ILE A 13 -8.71 -2.10 -13.17
N TYR A 14 -8.94 -2.29 -11.88
CA TYR A 14 -9.92 -3.24 -11.34
C TYR A 14 -11.22 -2.55 -10.90
N GLY A 15 -11.36 -1.24 -11.10
CA GLY A 15 -12.57 -0.50 -10.73
C GLY A 15 -12.61 -0.07 -9.26
N ARG A 16 -11.47 -0.07 -8.54
CA ARG A 16 -11.39 0.33 -7.12
C ARG A 16 -10.97 1.79 -6.99
N MET A 17 -11.70 2.57 -6.19
CA MET A 17 -11.32 3.95 -5.86
C MET A 17 -10.02 3.97 -5.03
N LEU A 18 -9.08 4.82 -5.42
CA LEU A 18 -7.83 5.09 -4.72
C LEU A 18 -7.96 6.42 -3.96
N GLY A 19 -7.55 6.46 -2.70
CA GLY A 19 -7.67 7.69 -1.92
C GLY A 19 -6.76 7.76 -0.70
N THR A 20 -6.46 8.99 -0.28
CA THR A 20 -5.79 9.29 0.99
C THR A 20 -6.83 9.61 2.05
N ILE A 21 -6.75 8.93 3.19
CA ILE A 21 -7.68 9.11 4.30
C ILE A 21 -7.13 10.15 5.27
N TRP A 22 -7.96 11.13 5.62
CA TRP A 22 -7.69 12.15 6.61
C TRP A 22 -8.69 12.07 7.76
N LEU A 23 -8.19 12.10 8.99
CA LEU A 23 -8.99 12.14 10.21
C LEU A 23 -8.37 13.12 11.19
N ASP A 24 -9.16 14.08 11.67
CA ASP A 24 -8.73 15.09 12.65
C ASP A 24 -7.43 15.85 12.22
N GLY A 25 -7.23 16.04 10.91
CA GLY A 25 -6.05 16.70 10.34
C GLY A 25 -4.83 15.80 10.09
N TYR A 26 -4.94 14.50 10.37
CA TYR A 26 -3.87 13.53 10.15
C TYR A 26 -4.08 12.71 8.88
N ASP A 27 -3.01 12.56 8.10
CA ASP A 27 -2.95 11.60 7.00
C ASP A 27 -2.75 10.18 7.56
N ILE A 28 -3.83 9.41 7.56
CA ILE A 28 -3.86 8.07 8.14
C ILE A 28 -3.02 7.09 7.32
N ASN A 29 -2.98 7.25 6.00
CA ASN A 29 -2.17 6.40 5.14
C ASN A 29 -0.67 6.61 5.43
N ALA A 30 -0.25 7.88 5.60
CA ALA A 30 1.12 8.21 6.00
C ALA A 30 1.47 7.63 7.37
N SER A 31 0.58 7.75 8.36
CA SER A 31 0.79 7.20 9.71
C SER A 31 0.93 5.67 9.71
N MET A 32 0.17 4.98 8.87
CA MET A 32 0.29 3.52 8.71
C MET A 32 1.64 3.11 8.13
N VAL A 33 2.16 3.87 7.16
CA VAL A 33 3.49 3.65 6.59
C VAL A 33 4.59 3.94 7.62
N ASP A 34 4.52 5.09 8.30
CA ASP A 34 5.51 5.53 9.30
C ASP A 34 5.58 4.60 10.53
N SER A 35 4.44 4.00 10.89
CA SER A 35 4.36 2.99 11.96
C SER A 35 4.80 1.60 11.50
N GLY A 36 5.17 1.43 10.23
CA GLY A 36 5.58 0.15 9.66
C GLY A 36 4.45 -0.85 9.45
N TYR A 37 3.20 -0.42 9.41
CA TYR A 37 2.04 -1.32 9.19
C TYR A 37 1.65 -1.48 7.72
N ALA A 38 2.21 -0.65 6.84
CA ALA A 38 1.89 -0.67 5.42
C ALA A 38 3.13 -0.43 4.55
N TRP A 39 3.09 -1.01 3.36
CA TRP A 39 4.00 -0.71 2.26
C TRP A 39 3.51 0.53 1.50
N VAL A 40 4.43 1.32 0.98
CA VAL A 40 4.10 2.41 0.06
C VAL A 40 3.58 1.81 -1.24
N TYR A 41 2.39 2.25 -1.65
CA TYR A 41 1.80 1.82 -2.91
C TYR A 41 2.59 2.37 -4.10
N ARG A 42 2.94 1.47 -5.01
CA ARG A 42 3.68 1.74 -6.24
C ARG A 42 2.88 1.24 -7.42
N PHE A 43 2.81 2.03 -8.47
CA PHE A 43 2.25 1.67 -9.77
C PHE A 43 3.31 1.91 -10.83
N GLU A 44 3.61 0.90 -11.65
CA GLU A 44 4.71 0.95 -12.62
C GLU A 44 6.02 1.42 -11.96
N ASP A 45 6.34 0.84 -10.80
CA ASP A 45 7.50 1.17 -9.94
C ASP A 45 7.55 2.60 -9.37
N ASN A 46 6.58 3.45 -9.70
CA ASN A 46 6.47 4.81 -9.20
C ASN A 46 5.57 4.88 -7.96
N ALA A 47 6.05 5.51 -6.89
CA ALA A 47 5.22 5.78 -5.72
C ALA A 47 4.15 6.82 -6.07
N ILE A 48 2.88 6.47 -5.86
CA ILE A 48 1.75 7.37 -6.17
C ILE A 48 1.77 8.61 -5.29
N VAL A 49 2.19 8.46 -4.02
CA VAL A 49 2.42 9.57 -3.09
C VAL A 49 3.91 9.55 -2.71
N PRO A 50 4.78 10.26 -3.44
CA PRO A 50 6.24 10.21 -3.23
C PRO A 50 6.66 10.58 -1.80
N GLY A 51 5.88 11.45 -1.15
CA GLY A 51 6.09 11.85 0.24
C GLY A 51 6.07 10.70 1.25
N TYR A 52 5.52 9.52 0.90
CA TYR A 52 5.50 8.38 1.82
C TYR A 52 6.80 7.57 1.83
N ILE A 53 7.65 7.71 0.81
CA ILE A 53 8.90 6.96 0.72
C ILE A 53 9.78 7.20 1.96
N LYS A 54 9.86 8.46 2.42
CA LYS A 54 10.64 8.81 3.62
C LYS A 54 10.11 8.14 4.90
N TYR A 55 8.79 7.97 5.01
CA TYR A 55 8.16 7.31 6.17
C TYR A 55 8.44 5.81 6.13
N GLU A 56 8.38 5.19 4.95
CA GLU A 56 8.71 3.77 4.77
C GLU A 56 10.17 3.50 5.12
N SER A 57 11.09 4.35 4.61
CA SER A 57 12.52 4.24 4.92
C SER A 57 12.81 4.43 6.41
N ALA A 58 12.12 5.35 7.09
CA ALA A 58 12.25 5.54 8.53
C ALA A 58 11.75 4.32 9.30
N ALA A 59 10.58 3.80 8.95
CA ALA A 59 10.01 2.60 9.56
C ALA A 59 10.90 1.37 9.36
N GLN A 60 11.52 1.21 8.19
CA GLN A 60 12.51 0.15 7.91
C GLN A 60 13.75 0.29 8.78
N LYS A 61 14.34 1.48 8.85
CA LYS A 61 15.54 1.76 9.64
C LYS A 61 15.31 1.51 11.14
N GLU A 62 14.11 1.81 11.62
CA GLU A 62 13.70 1.64 13.02
C GLU A 62 13.09 0.26 13.29
N ALA A 63 13.06 -0.65 12.30
CA ALA A 63 12.50 -2.00 12.40
C ALA A 63 11.07 -2.03 12.98
N LYS A 64 10.21 -1.07 12.57
CA LYS A 64 8.83 -0.97 13.04
C LYS A 64 7.91 -1.95 12.33
N GLY A 65 6.94 -2.53 13.05
CA GLY A 65 5.84 -3.29 12.47
C GLY A 65 6.32 -4.43 11.56
N LEU A 66 5.90 -4.40 10.29
CA LEU A 66 6.30 -5.34 9.24
C LEU A 66 7.84 -5.45 9.13
N TRP A 67 8.56 -4.37 9.37
CA TRP A 67 10.02 -4.29 9.21
C TRP A 67 10.82 -4.88 10.38
N ALA A 68 10.15 -5.34 11.45
CA ALA A 68 10.79 -6.13 12.49
C ALA A 68 11.13 -7.55 12.01
N ASP A 69 10.47 -8.01 10.95
CA ASP A 69 10.81 -9.25 10.25
C ASP A 69 12.16 -9.09 9.52
N THR A 70 12.97 -10.15 9.49
CA THR A 70 14.26 -10.15 8.78
C THR A 70 14.10 -10.21 7.26
N ASN A 71 12.95 -10.70 6.76
CA ASN A 71 12.66 -10.78 5.33
C ASN A 71 11.18 -10.47 5.06
N PRO A 72 10.73 -9.22 5.26
CA PRO A 72 9.34 -8.85 5.04
C PRO A 72 9.01 -8.93 3.54
N VAL A 73 8.02 -9.76 3.21
CA VAL A 73 7.60 -9.95 1.82
C VAL A 73 6.49 -8.96 1.47
N PRO A 74 6.67 -8.11 0.44
CA PRO A 74 5.62 -7.21 0.02
C PRO A 74 4.42 -7.97 -0.55
N PRO A 75 3.20 -7.41 -0.40
CA PRO A 75 1.98 -8.14 -0.71
C PRO A 75 1.86 -8.50 -2.21
N TRP A 76 2.47 -7.74 -3.12
CA TRP A 76 2.46 -8.09 -4.55
C TRP A 76 3.35 -9.30 -4.87
N GLN A 77 4.52 -9.43 -4.24
CA GLN A 77 5.37 -10.60 -4.39
C GLN A 77 4.71 -11.83 -3.76
N TRP A 78 4.11 -11.69 -2.57
CA TRP A 78 3.37 -12.78 -1.95
C TRP A 78 2.22 -13.26 -2.83
N ARG A 79 1.42 -12.33 -3.39
CA ARG A 79 0.34 -12.70 -4.32
C ARG A 79 0.87 -13.44 -5.53
N GLN A 80 1.92 -12.95 -6.18
CA GLN A 80 2.50 -13.59 -7.35
C GLN A 80 2.98 -15.02 -7.05
N ALA A 81 3.62 -15.24 -5.89
CA ALA A 81 4.10 -16.56 -5.48
C ALA A 81 2.97 -17.54 -5.11
N ASN A 82 1.80 -17.03 -4.72
CA ASN A 82 0.65 -17.83 -4.27
C ASN A 82 -0.53 -17.82 -5.25
N GLU A 83 -0.37 -17.20 -6.43
CA GLU A 83 -1.39 -17.23 -7.47
C GLU A 83 -1.56 -18.66 -7.97
N LYS A 84 -2.78 -19.22 -7.82
CA LYS A 84 -3.13 -20.47 -8.47
C LYS A 84 -3.00 -20.27 -9.99
N PRO A 85 -2.44 -21.25 -10.73
CA PRO A 85 -2.31 -21.12 -12.18
C PRO A 85 -3.67 -20.76 -12.78
N ARG A 86 -3.73 -19.62 -13.48
CA ARG A 86 -4.96 -19.20 -14.16
C ARG A 86 -5.31 -20.29 -15.18
N LYS A 87 -6.50 -20.87 -15.07
CA LYS A 87 -7.03 -21.72 -16.14
C LYS A 87 -7.07 -20.88 -17.41
N VAL A 88 -6.22 -21.21 -18.38
CA VAL A 88 -6.26 -20.59 -19.70
C VAL A 88 -7.64 -20.89 -20.27
N LYS A 89 -8.46 -19.84 -20.48
CA LYS A 89 -9.73 -20.01 -21.19
C LYS A 89 -9.37 -20.37 -22.64
N GLU A 90 -9.64 -21.62 -23.03
CA GLU A 90 -9.61 -22.01 -24.43
C GLU A 90 -10.50 -21.05 -25.23
N LYS A 91 -9.92 -20.38 -26.22
CA LYS A 91 -10.69 -19.60 -27.18
C LYS A 91 -11.49 -20.60 -28.02
N LYS A 92 -12.81 -20.56 -27.92
CA LYS A 92 -13.71 -21.12 -28.93
C LYS A 92 -13.78 -20.19 -30.13
#